data_AF-A0A9E4HRK8-F1
#
_entry.id   AF-A0A9E4HRK8-F1
#
_cell.length_a   1.000
_cell.length_b   1.000
_cell.length_c   1.000
_cell.angle_alpha   90.00
_cell.angle_beta   90.00
_cell.angle_gamma   90.00
#
_symmetry.space_group_name_H-M   'P 1'
#
loop_
_entity.id
_entity.type
_entity.pdbx_description
1 polymer ?
#
loop_
_entity_poly.entity_id
_entity_poly.type
_entity_poly.pdbx_seq_one_letter_code
_entity_poly.pdbx_strand_id
1 'polypeptide(L)'
;MIITKKTLSRRTVLRGLGATVALPLLDAMVPPLTALARTPATPARRLGFVYIPNGVSMNPDVNNWKPVGTGRDFEFSPILSPLAPHRDHVTVVSGLAQRQAEAFNDGGGDHSRASAGYLSGVHAVQAQGVNVRAGTTADQVAAVTLGRDTPLPSLELAVDSGDMVGNCDNGYDCAYLNTISWRTPTTPLPTERNPAVVFERLFGDGGTAAERRAQVHTDRSILDDVTADIAALQQAVGPTDRARVDEYLEAVREIERRLQTAGRAAARELPPFERPTGIPEDFAEHAALMFDLQWLAYQADVTRVTTFMLGRELGGRSYPELGIPMNHHGLSHHRDDPENLANLAKINTYHMDLFAAFVDKLRSTPDGDGSLLDHVRLLYGGGISNPNRHEHFDLPIALVGGAGRSGGRHLEIAETPLANLLMAMLDWAAVPVDRLGDSTGRLAVEPLAGV
;
A
#
# COMPACT_ATOMS: atom_id res chain seq x y z
N MET A 1 -18.97 19.26 -41.29
CA MET A 1 -17.79 18.55 -40.75
C MET A 1 -17.56 17.31 -41.59
N ILE A 2 -16.45 17.23 -42.33
CA ILE A 2 -16.11 16.07 -43.16
C ILE A 2 -15.38 15.07 -42.25
N ILE A 3 -16.05 14.00 -41.85
CA ILE A 3 -15.43 12.91 -41.08
C ILE A 3 -14.77 11.98 -42.07
N THR A 4 -13.43 11.99 -42.12
CA THR A 4 -12.67 11.06 -42.95
C THR A 4 -12.62 9.71 -42.23
N LYS A 5 -13.21 8.66 -42.82
CA LYS A 5 -13.29 7.29 -42.27
C LYS A 5 -11.94 6.53 -42.35
N LYS A 6 -10.81 7.18 -42.07
CA LYS A 6 -9.49 6.55 -42.15
C LYS A 6 -9.03 6.13 -40.75
N THR A 7 -8.95 4.83 -40.50
CA THR A 7 -8.38 4.24 -39.27
C THR A 7 -7.09 3.50 -39.62
N LEU A 8 -6.05 3.68 -38.80
CA LEU A 8 -4.78 2.97 -38.98
C LEU A 8 -4.85 1.63 -38.24
N SER A 9 -4.71 0.52 -38.96
CA SER A 9 -4.68 -0.79 -38.32
C SER A 9 -3.34 -1.01 -37.60
N ARG A 10 -3.38 -1.50 -36.36
CA ARG A 10 -2.19 -1.86 -35.56
C ARG A 10 -1.26 -2.82 -36.32
N ARG A 11 -1.83 -3.73 -37.11
CA ARG A 11 -1.10 -4.66 -37.97
C ARG A 11 -0.35 -3.96 -39.12
N THR A 12 -0.90 -2.87 -39.65
CA THR A 12 -0.25 -2.08 -40.72
C THR A 12 0.99 -1.35 -40.19
N VAL A 13 0.91 -0.80 -38.97
CA VAL A 13 2.02 -0.08 -38.34
C VAL A 13 3.12 -1.05 -37.87
N LEU A 14 2.75 -2.18 -37.27
CA LEU A 14 3.71 -3.21 -36.81
C LEU A 14 4.47 -3.89 -37.97
N ARG A 15 3.91 -3.91 -39.18
CA ARG A 15 4.61 -4.39 -40.38
C ARG A 15 5.69 -3.42 -40.88
N GLY A 16 5.65 -2.15 -40.47
CA GLY A 16 6.60 -1.12 -40.88
C GLY A 16 7.76 -0.85 -39.91
N LEU A 17 7.66 -1.28 -38.64
CA LEU A 17 8.59 -0.86 -37.57
C LEU A 17 9.38 -1.98 -36.89
N GLY A 18 9.21 -3.25 -37.28
CA GLY A 18 9.90 -4.37 -36.60
C GLY A 18 9.31 -4.63 -35.20
N ALA A 19 9.35 -5.89 -34.77
CA ALA A 19 8.54 -6.41 -33.67
C ALA A 19 8.96 -5.99 -32.24
N THR A 20 9.73 -4.92 -32.05
CA THR A 20 10.40 -4.62 -30.77
C THR A 20 9.90 -3.37 -30.05
N VAL A 21 8.99 -2.59 -30.62
CA VAL A 21 8.42 -1.41 -29.94
C VAL A 21 6.95 -1.63 -29.60
N ALA A 22 6.63 -1.77 -28.31
CA ALA A 22 5.26 -1.70 -27.83
C ALA A 22 4.76 -0.25 -28.01
N LEU A 23 4.06 0.02 -29.12
CA LEU A 23 3.47 1.32 -29.38
C LEU A 23 2.34 1.62 -28.37
N PRO A 24 2.31 2.83 -27.78
CA PRO A 24 1.13 3.33 -27.08
C PRO A 24 -0.08 3.31 -28.02
N LEU A 25 -1.26 3.03 -27.49
CA LEU A 25 -2.50 3.16 -28.25
C LEU A 25 -2.72 4.65 -28.53
N LEU A 26 -2.51 5.09 -29.77
CA LEU A 26 -2.82 6.46 -30.19
C LEU A 26 -4.33 6.62 -30.39
N ASP A 27 -4.87 7.80 -30.11
CA ASP A 27 -6.30 8.11 -30.36
C ASP A 27 -6.72 7.82 -31.81
N ALA A 28 -5.80 8.01 -32.77
CA ALA A 28 -6.01 7.68 -34.18
C ALA A 28 -6.16 6.18 -34.49
N MET A 29 -5.85 5.30 -33.52
CA MET A 29 -6.04 3.85 -33.59
C MET A 29 -7.38 3.39 -33.00
N VAL A 30 -8.11 4.30 -32.33
CA VAL A 30 -9.47 4.06 -31.85
C VAL A 30 -10.43 4.43 -32.98
N PRO A 31 -11.24 3.49 -33.52
CA PRO A 31 -12.17 3.84 -34.56
C PRO A 31 -13.17 4.89 -34.05
N PRO A 32 -13.47 5.95 -34.83
CA PRO A 32 -14.42 6.97 -34.40
C PRO A 32 -15.75 6.31 -34.05
N LEU A 33 -16.34 6.71 -32.91
CA LEU A 33 -17.56 6.14 -32.29
C LEU A 33 -17.39 4.77 -31.59
N THR A 34 -16.16 4.33 -31.29
CA THR A 34 -15.92 3.17 -30.42
C THR A 34 -15.71 3.63 -28.98
N ALA A 35 -16.51 3.14 -28.04
CA ALA A 35 -16.25 3.35 -26.61
C ALA A 35 -14.92 2.69 -26.23
N LEU A 36 -14.01 3.43 -25.58
CA LEU A 36 -12.73 2.95 -25.05
C LEU A 36 -12.85 1.69 -24.18
N ALA A 37 -14.05 1.46 -23.61
CA ALA A 37 -14.43 0.25 -22.87
C ALA A 37 -14.34 -1.08 -23.66
N ARG A 38 -14.14 -1.04 -24.99
CA ARG A 38 -13.99 -2.25 -25.84
C ARG A 38 -12.55 -2.54 -26.27
N THR A 39 -11.56 -1.79 -25.79
CA THR A 39 -10.14 -2.11 -26.00
C THR A 39 -9.65 -3.04 -24.88
N PRO A 40 -9.10 -4.23 -25.19
CA PRO A 40 -8.85 -5.30 -24.22
C PRO A 40 -7.53 -5.13 -23.44
N ALA A 41 -7.30 -3.96 -22.85
CA ALA A 41 -6.31 -3.82 -21.78
C ALA A 41 -7.11 -3.56 -20.51
N THR A 42 -7.40 -4.61 -19.73
CA THR A 42 -7.90 -4.43 -18.37
C THR A 42 -6.89 -3.55 -17.63
N PRO A 43 -7.30 -2.41 -17.07
CA PRO A 43 -6.39 -1.52 -16.35
C PRO A 43 -5.68 -2.28 -15.23
N ALA A 44 -4.39 -1.96 -15.02
CA ALA A 44 -3.59 -2.61 -13.99
C ALA A 44 -4.16 -2.28 -12.60
N ARG A 45 -4.60 -3.31 -11.87
CA ARG A 45 -5.11 -3.15 -10.50
C ARG A 45 -3.95 -2.97 -9.55
N ARG A 46 -4.07 -1.97 -8.67
CA ARG A 46 -3.06 -1.58 -7.69
C ARG A 46 -3.67 -1.57 -6.30
N LEU A 47 -2.89 -1.99 -5.30
CA LEU A 47 -3.29 -2.00 -3.89
C LEU A 47 -2.38 -1.07 -3.09
N GLY A 48 -2.97 -0.37 -2.13
CA GLY A 48 -2.25 0.42 -1.14
C GLY A 48 -2.80 0.17 0.26
N PHE A 49 -1.93 0.13 1.25
CA PHE A 49 -2.29 -0.06 2.65
C PHE A 49 -1.67 1.06 3.49
N VAL A 50 -2.51 1.96 4.00
CA VAL A 50 -2.13 3.11 4.82
C VAL A 50 -2.52 2.83 6.27
N TYR A 51 -1.51 2.85 7.14
CA TYR A 51 -1.67 2.59 8.57
C TYR A 51 -1.56 3.87 9.39
N ILE A 52 -2.50 4.08 10.30
CA ILE A 52 -2.45 5.11 11.33
C ILE A 52 -2.21 4.48 12.72
N PRO A 53 -1.31 5.05 13.54
CA PRO A 53 -0.99 4.51 14.85
C PRO A 53 -1.88 5.08 15.97
N ASN A 54 -1.83 4.44 17.14
CA ASN A 54 -2.38 4.92 18.41
C ASN A 54 -3.90 5.17 18.41
N GLY A 55 -4.63 4.49 17.52
CA GLY A 55 -6.09 4.53 17.42
C GLY A 55 -6.69 5.89 17.07
N VAL A 56 -8.01 6.01 17.27
CA VAL A 56 -8.76 7.21 16.90
C VAL A 56 -9.54 7.76 18.09
N SER A 57 -9.97 9.02 18.00
CA SER A 57 -10.85 9.66 18.99
C SER A 57 -12.25 9.02 19.00
N MET A 58 -12.36 7.89 19.69
CA MET A 58 -13.60 7.13 19.87
C MET A 58 -13.65 6.47 21.25
N ASN A 59 -14.78 6.60 21.93
CA ASN A 59 -15.14 5.87 23.14
C ASN A 59 -16.67 5.63 23.15
N PRO A 60 -17.28 5.04 24.20
CA PRO A 60 -18.73 4.80 24.22
C PRO A 60 -19.62 6.04 24.05
N ASP A 61 -19.13 7.24 24.40
CA ASP A 61 -19.90 8.49 24.41
C ASP A 61 -19.50 9.47 23.28
N VAL A 62 -18.32 9.29 22.69
CA VAL A 62 -17.71 10.16 21.67
C VAL A 62 -17.36 9.32 20.46
N ASN A 63 -17.88 9.70 19.30
CA ASN A 63 -17.58 9.07 18.03
C ASN A 63 -17.14 10.13 17.00
N ASN A 64 -15.83 10.23 16.75
CA ASN A 64 -15.29 11.09 15.70
C ASN A 64 -14.90 10.34 14.42
N TRP A 65 -14.96 9.00 14.41
CA TRP A 65 -14.57 8.16 13.28
C TRP A 65 -15.75 7.60 12.48
N LYS A 66 -16.72 6.97 13.12
CA LYS A 66 -17.77 6.26 12.38
C LYS A 66 -18.77 7.23 11.76
N PRO A 67 -19.16 7.00 10.50
CA PRO A 67 -20.26 7.74 9.87
C PRO A 67 -21.58 7.59 10.62
N VAL A 68 -22.45 8.59 10.46
CA VAL A 68 -23.84 8.52 10.91
C VAL A 68 -24.71 8.00 9.77
N GLY A 69 -25.54 6.99 10.02
CA GLY A 69 -26.37 6.32 9.00
C GLY A 69 -25.60 5.29 8.18
N THR A 70 -26.32 4.44 7.44
CA THR A 70 -25.76 3.30 6.67
C THR A 70 -26.10 3.38 5.19
N GLY A 71 -25.47 2.54 4.37
CA GLY A 71 -25.73 2.50 2.94
C GLY A 71 -25.27 3.79 2.27
N ARG A 72 -26.02 4.27 1.26
CA ARG A 72 -25.65 5.45 0.48
C ARG A 72 -26.00 6.79 1.11
N ASP A 73 -26.76 6.80 2.21
CA ASP A 73 -27.29 8.02 2.84
C ASP A 73 -26.54 8.38 4.14
N PHE A 74 -25.30 7.91 4.28
CA PHE A 74 -24.47 8.22 5.44
C PHE A 74 -23.91 9.66 5.40
N GLU A 75 -23.67 10.20 6.58
CA GLU A 75 -22.94 11.45 6.80
C GLU A 75 -21.52 11.15 7.29
N PHE A 76 -20.53 11.82 6.70
CA PHE A 76 -19.14 11.69 7.15
C PHE A 76 -18.97 12.18 8.58
N SER A 77 -18.22 11.43 9.37
CA SER A 77 -17.76 11.86 10.70
C SER A 77 -16.71 12.98 10.59
N PRO A 78 -16.39 13.68 11.69
CA PRO A 78 -15.37 14.71 11.69
C PRO A 78 -14.01 14.27 11.14
N ILE A 79 -13.53 13.08 11.51
CA ILE A 79 -12.23 12.55 11.04
C ILE A 79 -12.29 12.21 9.56
N LEU A 80 -13.41 11.69 9.05
CA LEU A 80 -13.56 11.29 7.65
C LEU A 80 -13.98 12.44 6.71
N SER A 81 -14.35 13.61 7.26
CA SER A 81 -14.84 14.75 6.48
C SER A 81 -13.92 15.23 5.34
N PRO A 82 -12.57 15.12 5.43
CA PRO A 82 -11.70 15.51 4.31
C PRO A 82 -11.90 14.66 3.04
N LEU A 83 -12.46 13.44 3.16
CA LEU A 83 -12.76 12.59 2.02
C LEU A 83 -14.10 12.90 1.34
N ALA A 84 -14.87 13.88 1.82
CA ALA A 84 -16.16 14.25 1.25
C ALA A 84 -16.14 14.54 -0.27
N PRO A 85 -15.11 15.21 -0.84
CA PRO A 85 -15.00 15.39 -2.30
C PRO A 85 -14.89 14.09 -3.10
N HIS A 86 -14.51 12.99 -2.45
CA HIS A 86 -14.31 11.67 -3.04
C HIS A 86 -15.37 10.66 -2.63
N ARG A 87 -16.54 11.11 -2.14
CA ARG A 87 -17.59 10.25 -1.59
C ARG A 87 -17.85 8.98 -2.40
N ASP A 88 -17.98 9.12 -3.71
CA ASP A 88 -18.30 8.01 -4.63
C ASP A 88 -17.22 6.93 -4.71
N HIS A 89 -16.03 7.18 -4.17
CA HIS A 89 -14.90 6.25 -4.08
C HIS A 89 -14.66 5.73 -2.66
N VAL A 90 -15.42 6.18 -1.66
CA VAL A 90 -15.21 5.82 -0.25
C VAL A 90 -16.22 4.77 0.21
N THR A 91 -15.71 3.71 0.82
CA THR A 91 -16.49 2.74 1.61
C THR A 91 -15.98 2.74 3.04
N VAL A 92 -16.83 3.06 4.00
CA VAL A 92 -16.49 2.89 5.42
C VAL A 92 -17.07 1.58 5.90
N VAL A 93 -16.33 0.80 6.71
CA VAL A 93 -16.80 -0.49 7.22
C VAL A 93 -16.69 -0.52 8.74
N SER A 94 -17.83 -0.41 9.42
CA SER A 94 -17.92 -0.54 10.88
C SER A 94 -18.20 -1.99 11.29
N GLY A 95 -17.68 -2.42 12.45
CA GLY A 95 -17.80 -3.79 12.93
C GLY A 95 -16.65 -4.73 12.52
N LEU A 96 -15.59 -4.24 11.89
CA LEU A 96 -14.38 -5.03 11.66
C LEU A 96 -13.59 -5.21 12.95
N ALA A 97 -13.05 -6.39 13.20
CA ALA A 97 -12.28 -6.70 14.40
C ALA A 97 -10.98 -7.43 14.08
N GLN A 98 -9.99 -7.27 14.96
CA GLN A 98 -8.71 -7.96 14.92
C GLN A 98 -8.52 -8.67 16.27
N ARG A 99 -9.28 -9.75 16.48
CA ARG A 99 -9.23 -10.53 17.73
C ARG A 99 -7.86 -11.14 18.00
N GLN A 100 -7.08 -11.36 16.94
CA GLN A 100 -5.68 -11.78 17.05
C GLN A 100 -4.77 -10.72 17.67
N ALA A 101 -5.23 -9.47 17.84
CA ALA A 101 -4.49 -8.46 18.57
C ALA A 101 -4.76 -8.44 20.08
N GLU A 102 -5.72 -9.22 20.56
CA GLU A 102 -6.01 -9.33 21.99
C GLU A 102 -4.88 -10.00 22.77
N ALA A 103 -4.89 -9.80 24.09
CA ALA A 103 -3.85 -10.28 24.98
C ALA A 103 -3.67 -11.80 24.98
N PHE A 104 -4.77 -12.56 24.86
CA PHE A 104 -4.79 -13.98 25.21
C PHE A 104 -4.09 -14.22 26.56
N ASN A 105 -2.84 -14.72 26.56
CA ASN A 105 -2.04 -14.97 27.75
C ASN A 105 -0.75 -14.14 27.82
N ASP A 106 -0.52 -13.23 26.88
CA ASP A 106 0.75 -12.49 26.71
C ASP A 106 0.83 -11.25 27.61
N GLY A 107 -0.31 -10.82 28.18
CA GLY A 107 -0.43 -9.59 28.97
C GLY A 107 -0.41 -8.33 28.08
N GLY A 108 0.39 -7.33 28.44
CA GLY A 108 0.59 -6.14 27.61
C GLY A 108 1.19 -6.47 26.23
N GLY A 109 1.34 -5.46 25.37
CA GLY A 109 1.78 -5.68 23.98
C GLY A 109 0.75 -5.30 22.92
N ASP A 110 -0.34 -4.63 23.31
CA ASP A 110 -1.49 -4.31 22.46
C ASP A 110 -1.09 -3.53 21.20
N HIS A 111 -0.11 -2.63 21.35
CA HIS A 111 0.42 -1.84 20.25
C HIS A 111 1.18 -2.71 19.24
N SER A 112 2.04 -3.62 19.70
CA SER A 112 2.75 -4.55 18.80
C SER A 112 1.79 -5.50 18.09
N ARG A 113 0.80 -5.99 18.82
CA ARG A 113 -0.23 -6.88 18.30
C ARG A 113 -1.16 -6.19 17.30
N ALA A 114 -1.49 -4.91 17.53
CA ALA A 114 -2.29 -4.10 16.62
C ALA A 114 -1.64 -3.97 15.23
N SER A 115 -0.37 -3.57 15.16
CA SER A 115 0.34 -3.40 13.90
C SER A 115 0.70 -4.74 13.24
N ALA A 116 1.18 -5.72 14.01
CA ALA A 116 1.61 -7.01 13.46
C ALA A 116 0.47 -7.83 12.87
N GLY A 117 -0.71 -7.80 13.48
CA GLY A 117 -1.89 -8.54 13.00
C GLY A 117 -2.66 -7.83 11.88
N TYR A 118 -2.38 -6.54 11.62
CA TYR A 118 -3.23 -5.68 10.79
C TYR A 118 -3.45 -6.21 9.36
N LEU A 119 -2.38 -6.68 8.71
CA LEU A 119 -2.44 -7.23 7.35
C LEU A 119 -2.34 -8.75 7.29
N SER A 120 -2.06 -9.43 8.41
CA SER A 120 -1.89 -10.90 8.44
C SER A 120 -3.10 -11.63 9.01
N GLY A 121 -3.86 -10.99 9.92
CA GLY A 121 -4.90 -11.65 10.72
C GLY A 121 -4.34 -12.78 11.60
N VAL A 122 -3.10 -12.65 12.09
CA VAL A 122 -2.42 -13.67 12.90
C VAL A 122 -1.87 -13.04 14.17
N HIS A 123 -2.00 -13.73 15.30
CA HIS A 123 -1.44 -13.28 16.57
C HIS A 123 0.08 -13.34 16.53
N ALA A 124 0.71 -12.20 16.77
CA ALA A 124 2.16 -12.12 16.86
C ALA A 124 2.65 -12.90 18.08
N VAL A 125 3.72 -13.68 17.92
CA VAL A 125 4.33 -14.37 19.06
C VAL A 125 5.13 -13.36 19.90
N GLN A 126 4.85 -13.28 21.21
CA GLN A 126 5.66 -12.52 22.16
C GLN A 126 7.07 -13.11 22.24
N ALA A 127 7.96 -12.60 21.41
CA ALA A 127 9.32 -13.07 21.24
C ALA A 127 10.20 -11.95 20.67
N GLN A 128 11.52 -12.18 20.72
CA GLN A 128 12.56 -11.28 20.22
C GLN A 128 13.53 -11.99 19.28
N GLY A 129 14.20 -11.23 18.42
CA GLY A 129 15.24 -11.69 17.53
C GLY A 129 14.74 -12.75 16.54
N VAL A 130 15.45 -13.88 16.44
CA VAL A 130 15.15 -14.92 15.43
C VAL A 130 13.82 -15.66 15.65
N ASN A 131 13.14 -15.44 16.77
CA ASN A 131 11.92 -16.13 17.15
C ASN A 131 10.64 -15.38 16.76
N VAL A 132 10.74 -14.20 16.14
CA VAL A 132 9.59 -13.39 15.74
C VAL A 132 8.72 -14.09 14.70
N ARG A 133 7.39 -13.99 14.87
CA ARG A 133 6.36 -14.58 14.00
C ARG A 133 5.07 -13.75 14.01
N ALA A 134 4.59 -13.32 12.85
CA ALA A 134 3.30 -12.60 12.68
C ALA A 134 2.45 -13.04 11.48
N GLY A 135 2.93 -13.94 10.61
CA GLY A 135 2.19 -14.43 9.43
C GLY A 135 2.51 -13.65 8.13
N THR A 136 2.27 -14.26 6.96
CA THR A 136 2.39 -13.55 5.67
C THR A 136 1.23 -12.58 5.50
N THR A 137 1.53 -11.34 5.11
CA THR A 137 0.55 -10.25 5.04
C THR A 137 -0.12 -10.12 3.67
N ALA A 138 -1.31 -9.53 3.63
CA ALA A 138 -2.13 -9.39 2.42
C ALA A 138 -1.43 -8.63 1.28
N ASP A 139 -0.67 -7.58 1.61
CA ASP A 139 0.17 -6.85 0.65
C ASP A 139 1.20 -7.77 -0.01
N GLN A 140 1.83 -8.66 0.76
CA GLN A 140 2.84 -9.58 0.25
C GLN A 140 2.24 -10.76 -0.51
N VAL A 141 1.03 -11.20 -0.15
CA VAL A 141 0.23 -12.11 -0.98
C VAL A 141 -0.05 -11.49 -2.34
N ALA A 142 -0.44 -10.20 -2.38
CA ALA A 142 -0.67 -9.49 -3.62
C ALA A 142 0.61 -9.30 -4.44
N ALA A 143 1.73 -8.96 -3.78
CA ALA A 143 3.02 -8.70 -4.42
C ALA A 143 3.55 -9.91 -5.22
N VAL A 144 3.28 -11.13 -4.77
CA VAL A 144 3.67 -12.37 -5.51
C VAL A 144 3.06 -12.43 -6.91
N THR A 145 1.88 -11.84 -7.11
CA THR A 145 1.17 -11.86 -8.39
C THR A 145 1.30 -10.54 -9.13
N LEU A 146 0.94 -9.43 -8.49
CA LEU A 146 0.95 -8.09 -9.11
C LEU A 146 2.37 -7.60 -9.40
N GLY A 147 3.33 -7.98 -8.55
CA GLY A 147 4.74 -7.62 -8.67
C GLY A 147 5.50 -8.36 -9.79
N ARG A 148 4.83 -9.26 -10.52
CA ARG A 148 5.46 -9.98 -11.63
C ARG A 148 5.71 -9.10 -12.85
N ASP A 149 4.88 -8.07 -13.00
CA ASP A 149 4.89 -7.16 -14.14
C ASP A 149 5.52 -5.80 -13.82
N THR A 150 6.05 -5.61 -12.61
CA THR A 150 6.65 -4.35 -12.17
C THR A 150 8.11 -4.52 -11.70
N PRO A 151 8.97 -3.48 -11.85
CA PRO A 151 10.35 -3.53 -11.37
C PRO A 151 10.49 -3.81 -9.87
N LEU A 152 9.60 -3.25 -9.06
CA LEU A 152 9.51 -3.54 -7.63
C LEU A 152 8.24 -4.37 -7.37
N PRO A 153 8.34 -5.51 -6.68
CA PRO A 153 7.16 -6.30 -6.33
C PRO A 153 6.19 -5.57 -5.39
N SER A 154 6.75 -4.78 -4.48
CA SER A 154 6.06 -3.99 -3.47
C SER A 154 6.97 -2.84 -2.99
N LEU A 155 6.36 -1.86 -2.32
CA LEU A 155 7.05 -0.70 -1.75
C LEU A 155 6.57 -0.43 -0.32
N GLU A 156 7.43 -0.70 0.65
CA GLU A 156 7.19 -0.56 2.09
C GLU A 156 7.77 0.77 2.61
N LEU A 157 6.90 1.63 3.14
CA LEU A 157 7.19 3.01 3.48
C LEU A 157 6.78 3.32 4.93
N ALA A 158 7.45 4.28 5.56
CA ALA A 158 7.06 4.84 6.84
C ALA A 158 7.49 6.30 6.99
N VAL A 159 6.89 7.02 7.94
CA VAL A 159 7.40 8.33 8.37
C VAL A 159 8.43 8.19 9.51
N ASP A 160 8.14 7.31 10.47
CA ASP A 160 8.98 7.07 11.65
C ASP A 160 10.12 6.07 11.36
N SER A 161 11.00 5.83 12.35
CA SER A 161 12.14 4.91 12.20
C SER A 161 11.71 3.47 11.92
N GLY A 162 12.44 2.80 11.02
CA GLY A 162 12.26 1.38 10.67
C GLY A 162 13.15 0.42 11.48
N ASP A 163 13.67 0.82 12.64
CA ASP A 163 14.64 0.03 13.42
C ASP A 163 14.04 -1.29 13.93
N MET A 164 14.38 -2.41 13.30
CA MET A 164 13.72 -3.70 13.59
C MET A 164 14.24 -4.44 14.81
N VAL A 165 15.33 -3.99 15.46
CA VAL A 165 16.00 -4.78 16.50
C VAL A 165 15.73 -4.22 17.88
N GLY A 166 15.28 -5.08 18.79
CA GLY A 166 15.18 -4.78 20.22
C GLY A 166 13.83 -5.19 20.81
N ASN A 167 13.63 -4.81 22.06
CA ASN A 167 12.34 -4.96 22.74
C ASN A 167 11.65 -3.59 22.74
N CYS A 168 10.51 -3.47 22.08
CA CYS A 168 9.82 -2.20 21.97
C CYS A 168 8.50 -2.15 22.76
N ASP A 169 7.94 -3.28 23.18
CA ASP A 169 6.66 -3.32 23.86
C ASP A 169 6.48 -4.64 24.62
N ASN A 170 6.69 -4.63 25.93
CA ASN A 170 6.37 -5.77 26.81
C ASN A 170 6.89 -7.15 26.32
N GLY A 171 8.11 -7.20 25.81
CA GLY A 171 8.73 -8.45 25.36
C GLY A 171 8.53 -8.77 23.87
N TYR A 172 7.71 -7.97 23.17
CA TYR A 172 7.59 -8.01 21.72
C TYR A 172 8.75 -7.27 21.05
N ASP A 173 9.21 -7.85 19.95
CA ASP A 173 10.27 -7.31 19.10
C ASP A 173 9.86 -6.01 18.41
N CYS A 174 10.81 -5.10 18.20
CA CYS A 174 10.60 -3.85 17.48
C CYS A 174 10.10 -4.04 16.05
N ALA A 175 10.36 -5.20 15.42
CA ALA A 175 9.80 -5.54 14.12
C ALA A 175 8.27 -5.43 14.06
N TYR A 176 7.57 -5.74 15.16
CA TYR A 176 6.11 -5.71 15.19
C TYR A 176 5.52 -4.29 15.14
N LEU A 177 6.27 -3.26 15.58
CA LEU A 177 5.82 -1.86 15.58
C LEU A 177 6.31 -1.08 14.36
N ASN A 178 7.41 -1.54 13.75
CA ASN A 178 8.11 -0.80 12.70
C ASN A 178 7.83 -1.33 11.28
N THR A 179 7.09 -2.43 11.16
CA THR A 179 6.52 -2.85 9.87
C THR A 179 5.21 -3.59 10.07
N ILE A 180 4.30 -3.38 9.12
CA ILE A 180 3.07 -4.17 8.96
C ILE A 180 3.16 -5.13 7.76
N SER A 181 4.33 -5.24 7.13
CA SER A 181 4.58 -6.05 5.92
C SER A 181 5.48 -7.24 6.24
N TRP A 182 4.98 -8.46 6.03
CA TRP A 182 5.69 -9.70 6.30
C TRP A 182 5.61 -10.62 5.08
N ARG A 183 6.77 -10.84 4.44
CA ARG A 183 6.86 -11.69 3.24
C ARG A 183 6.56 -13.15 3.55
N THR A 184 7.04 -13.62 4.69
CA THR A 184 6.78 -14.96 5.24
C THR A 184 6.36 -14.82 6.69
N PRO A 185 5.86 -15.89 7.34
CA PRO A 185 5.49 -15.82 8.75
C PRO A 185 6.62 -15.35 9.69
N THR A 186 7.88 -15.43 9.27
CA THR A 186 9.08 -15.09 10.04
C THR A 186 9.95 -14.02 9.38
N THR A 187 9.52 -13.41 8.28
CA THR A 187 10.34 -12.46 7.51
C THR A 187 9.63 -11.11 7.40
N PRO A 188 9.85 -10.20 8.37
CA PRO A 188 9.41 -8.82 8.25
C PRO A 188 10.15 -8.11 7.11
N LEU A 189 9.49 -7.17 6.45
CA LEU A 189 10.11 -6.31 5.45
C LEU A 189 10.37 -4.91 6.05
N PRO A 190 11.60 -4.39 5.94
CA PRO A 190 11.92 -3.06 6.44
C PRO A 190 11.19 -1.98 5.65
N THR A 191 10.70 -0.97 6.37
CA THR A 191 10.13 0.25 5.77
C THR A 191 11.23 1.26 5.48
N GLU A 192 11.15 1.93 4.33
CA GLU A 192 12.00 3.08 4.05
C GLU A 192 11.30 4.38 4.45
N ARG A 193 12.02 5.27 5.13
CA ARG A 193 11.51 6.56 5.59
C ARG A 193 12.13 7.76 4.89
N ASN A 194 13.26 7.59 4.22
CA ASN A 194 13.96 8.66 3.54
C ASN A 194 13.45 8.80 2.10
N PRO A 195 12.74 9.90 1.77
CA PRO A 195 12.22 10.13 0.42
C PRO A 195 13.28 10.08 -0.68
N ALA A 196 14.52 10.47 -0.39
CA ALA A 196 15.61 10.43 -1.37
C ALA A 196 15.98 8.99 -1.74
N VAL A 197 16.04 8.10 -0.74
CA VAL A 197 16.32 6.67 -0.92
C VAL A 197 15.15 5.98 -1.63
N VAL A 198 13.91 6.34 -1.30
CA VAL A 198 12.73 5.84 -2.02
C VAL A 198 12.77 6.26 -3.49
N PHE A 199 13.04 7.54 -3.78
CA PHE A 199 13.11 8.03 -5.15
C PHE A 199 14.19 7.31 -5.96
N GLU A 200 15.37 7.13 -5.38
CA GLU A 200 16.46 6.36 -6.00
C GLU A 200 16.07 4.89 -6.21
N ARG A 201 15.38 4.25 -5.26
CA ARG A 201 14.85 2.88 -5.44
C ARG A 201 13.82 2.79 -6.57
N LEU A 202 13.02 3.83 -6.78
CA LEU A 202 11.99 3.86 -7.83
C LEU A 202 12.57 4.12 -9.23
N PHE A 203 13.58 4.98 -9.34
CA PHE A 203 14.01 5.53 -10.62
C PHE A 203 15.51 5.40 -10.92
N GLY A 204 16.31 4.93 -9.95
CA GLY A 204 17.77 4.92 -9.99
C GLY A 204 18.36 6.33 -9.93
N ASP A 205 19.64 6.44 -10.27
CA ASP A 205 20.35 7.73 -10.37
C ASP A 205 20.07 8.49 -11.68
N GLY A 206 19.45 7.83 -12.66
CA GLY A 206 19.13 8.43 -13.96
C GLY A 206 17.88 9.31 -13.92
N GLY A 207 18.04 10.63 -14.04
CA GLY A 207 16.93 11.58 -14.00
C GLY A 207 16.04 11.54 -15.24
N THR A 208 16.63 11.34 -16.42
CA THR A 208 15.91 11.29 -17.71
C THR A 208 15.59 9.85 -18.14
N ALA A 209 14.57 9.69 -18.99
CA ALA A 209 14.25 8.38 -19.57
C ALA A 209 15.43 7.79 -20.37
N ALA A 210 16.28 8.62 -20.98
CA ALA A 210 17.48 8.18 -21.69
C ALA A 210 18.53 7.61 -20.72
N GLU A 211 18.79 8.31 -19.61
CA GLU A 211 19.73 7.87 -18.58
C GLU A 211 19.25 6.58 -17.91
N ARG A 212 17.95 6.47 -17.57
CA ARG A 212 17.39 5.22 -17.02
C ARG A 212 17.55 4.04 -17.97
N ARG A 213 17.31 4.24 -19.28
CA ARG A 213 17.50 3.18 -20.29
C ARG A 213 18.98 2.79 -20.42
N ALA A 214 19.89 3.76 -20.38
CA ALA A 214 21.32 3.49 -20.41
C ALA A 214 21.76 2.69 -19.17
N GLN A 215 21.26 3.05 -17.99
CA GLN A 215 21.54 2.31 -16.76
C GLN A 215 21.04 0.87 -16.84
N VAL A 216 19.79 0.64 -17.25
CA VAL A 216 19.24 -0.71 -17.43
C VAL A 216 20.05 -1.53 -18.44
N HIS A 217 20.57 -0.91 -19.50
CA HIS A 217 21.44 -1.60 -20.45
C HIS A 217 22.77 -2.01 -19.80
N THR A 218 23.40 -1.12 -19.03
CA THR A 218 24.64 -1.41 -18.31
C THR A 218 24.44 -2.54 -17.30
N ASP A 219 23.39 -2.47 -16.48
CA ASP A 219 23.10 -3.47 -15.46
C ASP A 219 22.83 -4.85 -16.08
N ARG A 220 22.15 -4.88 -17.23
CA ARG A 220 21.92 -6.13 -17.97
C ARG A 220 23.23 -6.74 -18.45
N SER A 221 24.14 -5.93 -18.98
CA SER A 221 25.46 -6.41 -19.41
C SER A 221 26.25 -7.02 -18.24
N ILE A 222 26.21 -6.39 -17.06
CA ILE A 222 26.87 -6.91 -15.86
C ILE A 222 26.24 -8.23 -15.41
N LEU A 223 24.92 -8.36 -15.45
CA LEU A 223 24.25 -9.62 -15.10
C LEU A 223 24.54 -10.74 -16.10
N ASP A 224 24.65 -10.43 -17.39
CA ASP A 224 25.01 -11.42 -18.41
C ASP A 224 26.40 -12.01 -18.11
N ASP A 225 27.38 -11.15 -17.73
CA ASP A 225 28.73 -11.57 -17.32
C ASP A 225 28.70 -12.43 -16.04
N VAL A 226 28.00 -11.98 -15.00
CA VAL A 226 27.89 -12.70 -13.71
C VAL A 226 27.20 -14.06 -13.87
N THR A 227 26.17 -14.14 -14.72
CA THR A 227 25.43 -15.39 -14.95
C THR A 227 26.32 -16.44 -15.64
N ALA A 228 27.16 -16.01 -16.59
CA ALA A 228 28.12 -16.90 -17.25
C ALA A 228 29.14 -17.46 -16.24
N ASP A 229 29.66 -16.63 -15.34
CA ASP A 229 30.62 -17.04 -14.31
C ASP A 229 30.01 -18.01 -13.30
N ILE A 230 28.76 -17.77 -12.85
CA ILE A 230 28.09 -18.68 -11.91
C ILE A 230 27.76 -20.02 -12.56
N ALA A 231 27.37 -20.04 -13.83
CA ALA A 231 27.13 -21.29 -14.56
C ALA A 231 28.42 -22.15 -14.64
N ALA A 232 29.57 -21.51 -14.82
CA ALA A 232 30.87 -22.18 -14.76
C ALA A 232 31.18 -22.70 -13.33
N LEU A 233 30.89 -21.89 -12.30
CA LEU A 233 31.07 -22.29 -10.90
C LEU A 233 30.20 -23.50 -10.51
N GLN A 234 28.93 -23.53 -10.95
CA GLN A 234 27.98 -24.61 -10.67
C GLN A 234 28.49 -25.97 -11.19
N GLN A 235 29.22 -25.96 -12.31
CA GLN A 235 29.86 -27.15 -12.87
C GLN A 235 31.10 -27.60 -12.08
N ALA A 236 31.78 -26.67 -11.41
CA ALA A 236 33.02 -26.91 -10.67
C ALA A 236 32.81 -27.34 -9.21
N VAL A 237 31.67 -27.00 -8.60
CA VAL A 237 31.41 -27.29 -7.17
C VAL A 237 30.76 -28.65 -6.91
N GLY A 238 30.99 -29.17 -5.71
CA GLY A 238 30.43 -30.43 -5.22
C GLY A 238 28.95 -30.33 -4.83
N PRO A 239 28.27 -31.47 -4.57
CA PRO A 239 26.82 -31.53 -4.36
C PRO A 239 26.29 -30.65 -3.22
N THR A 240 27.06 -30.51 -2.13
CA THR A 240 26.69 -29.69 -0.97
C THR A 240 26.70 -28.19 -1.28
N ASP A 241 27.67 -27.74 -2.08
CA ASP A 241 27.84 -26.33 -2.43
C ASP A 241 26.91 -25.91 -3.58
N ARG A 242 26.49 -26.86 -4.43
CA ARG A 242 25.49 -26.60 -5.48
C ARG A 242 24.20 -26.02 -4.94
N ALA A 243 23.71 -26.50 -3.79
CA ALA A 243 22.50 -25.97 -3.19
C ALA A 243 22.61 -24.47 -2.84
N ARG A 244 23.80 -24.02 -2.39
CA ARG A 244 24.07 -22.60 -2.11
C ARG A 244 24.20 -21.77 -3.38
N VAL A 245 24.87 -22.33 -4.39
CA VAL A 245 24.97 -21.70 -5.71
C VAL A 245 23.59 -21.59 -6.38
N ASP A 246 22.72 -22.58 -6.20
CA ASP A 246 21.34 -22.58 -6.71
C ASP A 246 20.48 -21.49 -6.03
N GLU A 247 20.59 -21.34 -4.70
CA GLU A 247 19.96 -20.23 -3.96
C GLU A 247 20.42 -18.86 -4.51
N TYR A 248 21.71 -18.72 -4.81
CA TYR A 248 22.27 -17.50 -5.39
C TYR A 248 21.82 -17.27 -6.83
N LEU A 249 21.77 -18.32 -7.66
CA LEU A 249 21.27 -18.26 -9.04
C LEU A 249 19.81 -17.84 -9.11
N GLU A 250 18.97 -18.33 -8.19
CA GLU A 250 17.57 -17.88 -8.09
C GLU A 250 17.48 -16.39 -7.74
N ALA A 251 18.36 -15.89 -6.86
CA ALA A 251 18.44 -14.46 -6.58
C ALA A 251 18.87 -13.64 -7.82
N VAL A 252 19.86 -14.12 -8.58
CA VAL A 252 20.31 -13.45 -9.83
C VAL A 252 19.19 -13.44 -10.89
N ARG A 253 18.47 -14.54 -11.08
CA ARG A 253 17.31 -14.62 -12.00
C ARG A 253 16.20 -13.65 -11.64
N GLU A 254 15.94 -13.48 -10.34
CA GLU A 254 14.97 -12.49 -9.87
C GLU A 254 15.42 -11.06 -10.20
N ILE A 255 16.72 -10.75 -10.11
CA ILE A 255 17.26 -9.44 -10.53
C ILE A 255 17.13 -9.28 -12.06
N GLU A 256 17.44 -10.32 -12.85
CA GLU A 256 17.29 -10.28 -14.30
C GLU A 256 15.84 -9.99 -14.72
N ARG A 257 14.87 -10.68 -14.09
CA ARG A 257 13.44 -10.46 -14.31
C ARG A 257 13.04 -9.02 -14.01
N ARG A 258 13.60 -8.43 -12.94
CA ARG A 258 13.37 -7.02 -12.59
C ARG A 258 13.96 -6.08 -13.62
N LEU A 259 15.18 -6.32 -14.11
CA LEU A 259 15.80 -5.49 -15.17
C LEU A 259 15.03 -5.57 -16.49
N GLN A 260 14.55 -6.75 -16.88
CA GLN A 260 13.71 -6.89 -18.08
C GLN A 260 12.43 -6.06 -17.97
N THR A 261 11.87 -5.96 -16.77
CA THR A 261 10.67 -5.18 -16.48
C THR A 261 10.98 -3.68 -16.39
N ALA A 262 12.10 -3.31 -15.77
CA ALA A 262 12.61 -1.94 -15.69
C ALA A 262 12.88 -1.36 -17.09
N GLY A 263 13.36 -2.15 -18.04
CA GLY A 263 13.52 -1.72 -19.43
C GLY A 263 12.21 -1.30 -20.10
N ARG A 264 11.08 -1.91 -19.74
CA ARG A 264 9.74 -1.52 -20.23
C ARG A 264 9.25 -0.25 -19.53
N ALA A 265 9.50 -0.11 -18.23
CA ALA A 265 9.11 1.07 -17.45
C ALA A 265 9.96 2.33 -17.77
N ALA A 266 11.26 2.16 -18.05
CA ALA A 266 12.19 3.23 -18.41
C ALA A 266 11.83 3.94 -19.73
N ALA A 267 10.87 3.41 -20.50
CA ALA A 267 10.34 4.08 -21.67
C ALA A 267 9.41 5.26 -21.34
N ARG A 268 8.80 5.28 -20.14
CA ARG A 268 7.83 6.31 -19.72
C ARG A 268 8.53 7.59 -19.27
N GLU A 269 8.04 8.71 -19.76
CA GLU A 269 8.36 10.01 -19.20
C GLU A 269 7.66 10.16 -17.85
N LEU A 270 8.40 10.64 -16.86
CA LEU A 270 7.87 10.95 -15.53
C LEU A 270 7.31 12.36 -15.57
N PRO A 271 6.25 12.66 -14.79
CA PRO A 271 5.88 14.06 -14.56
C PRO A 271 7.07 14.83 -13.98
N PRO A 272 7.12 16.16 -14.17
CA PRO A 272 8.10 16.99 -13.49
C PRO A 272 7.94 16.80 -11.98
N PHE A 273 8.96 16.23 -11.35
CA PHE A 273 9.01 15.99 -9.92
C PHE A 273 10.40 16.35 -9.41
N GLU A 274 10.46 17.13 -8.34
CA GLU A 274 11.73 17.52 -7.74
C GLU A 274 12.32 16.35 -6.96
N ARG A 275 13.56 15.96 -7.26
CA ARG A 275 14.24 14.87 -6.56
C ARG A 275 14.42 15.26 -5.08
N PRO A 276 13.91 14.46 -4.13
CA PRO A 276 14.13 14.73 -2.72
C PRO A 276 15.61 14.67 -2.34
N THR A 277 16.03 15.53 -1.42
CA THR A 277 17.42 15.58 -0.92
C THR A 277 17.60 14.84 0.40
N GLY A 278 16.52 14.52 1.11
CA GLY A 278 16.53 13.83 2.39
C GLY A 278 15.15 13.78 3.06
N ILE A 279 15.15 13.64 4.38
CA ILE A 279 13.94 13.65 5.21
C ILE A 279 13.60 15.10 5.57
N PRO A 280 12.41 15.63 5.20
CA PRO A 280 11.97 16.94 5.67
C PRO A 280 11.83 17.02 7.20
N GLU A 281 12.08 18.19 7.77
CA GLU A 281 11.88 18.43 9.22
C GLU A 281 10.38 18.49 9.57
N ASP A 282 9.58 19.09 8.69
CA ASP A 282 8.13 19.20 8.85
C ASP A 282 7.44 17.87 8.57
N PHE A 283 6.50 17.50 9.46
CA PHE A 283 5.78 16.23 9.34
C PHE A 283 4.86 16.18 8.12
N ALA A 284 4.10 17.26 7.85
CA ALA A 284 3.20 17.31 6.72
C ALA A 284 3.98 17.19 5.42
N GLU A 285 5.08 17.92 5.30
CA GLU A 285 5.95 17.87 4.12
C GLU A 285 6.52 16.46 3.93
N HIS A 286 7.03 15.82 4.99
CA HIS A 286 7.55 14.45 4.91
C HIS A 286 6.47 13.45 4.51
N ALA A 287 5.31 13.46 5.18
CA ALA A 287 4.20 12.55 4.89
C ALA A 287 3.64 12.76 3.47
N ALA A 288 3.41 14.02 3.06
CA ALA A 288 2.94 14.35 1.72
C ALA A 288 3.95 13.89 0.65
N LEU A 289 5.24 14.05 0.90
CA LEU A 289 6.28 13.60 -0.02
C LEU A 289 6.32 12.07 -0.15
N MET A 290 6.10 11.33 0.94
CA MET A 290 5.98 9.86 0.90
C MET A 290 4.72 9.41 0.16
N PHE A 291 3.60 10.14 0.26
CA PHE A 291 2.42 9.91 -0.58
C PHE A 291 2.68 10.22 -2.06
N ASP A 292 3.43 11.28 -2.36
CA ASP A 292 3.78 11.64 -3.73
C ASP A 292 4.64 10.58 -4.41
N LEU A 293 5.57 9.98 -3.65
CA LEU A 293 6.39 8.87 -4.14
C LEU A 293 5.53 7.62 -4.43
N GLN A 294 4.48 7.35 -3.66
CA GLN A 294 3.52 6.29 -3.97
C GLN A 294 2.73 6.61 -5.25
N TRP A 295 2.24 7.85 -5.37
CA TRP A 295 1.55 8.32 -6.57
C TRP A 295 2.42 8.15 -7.83
N LEU A 296 3.68 8.59 -7.77
CA LEU A 296 4.66 8.40 -8.84
C LEU A 296 4.90 6.92 -9.14
N ALA A 297 5.05 6.09 -8.12
CA ALA A 297 5.30 4.66 -8.29
C ALA A 297 4.13 3.97 -9.02
N TYR A 298 2.88 4.36 -8.73
CA TYR A 298 1.69 3.88 -9.43
C TYR A 298 1.57 4.41 -10.86
N GLN A 299 1.80 5.72 -11.05
CA GLN A 299 1.71 6.37 -12.34
C GLN A 299 2.75 5.82 -13.32
N ALA A 300 3.98 5.59 -12.84
CA ALA A 300 5.05 4.99 -13.62
C ALA A 300 4.93 3.46 -13.74
N ASP A 301 4.03 2.82 -12.98
CA ASP A 301 3.88 1.35 -12.84
C ASP A 301 5.20 0.68 -12.40
N VAL A 302 5.91 1.34 -11.48
CA VAL A 302 7.14 0.83 -10.84
C VAL A 302 6.82 -0.23 -9.79
N THR A 303 5.68 -0.07 -9.11
CA THR A 303 5.06 -1.07 -8.24
C THR A 303 3.54 -0.98 -8.37
N ARG A 304 2.85 -2.08 -8.08
CA ARG A 304 1.39 -2.12 -7.95
C ARG A 304 0.92 -2.36 -6.52
N VAL A 305 1.84 -2.51 -5.58
CA VAL A 305 1.56 -2.72 -4.16
C VAL A 305 2.38 -1.74 -3.33
N THR A 306 1.73 -0.95 -2.49
CA THR A 306 2.41 -0.09 -1.50
C THR A 306 1.86 -0.36 -0.11
N THR A 307 2.71 -0.21 0.89
CA THR A 307 2.34 -0.20 2.30
C THR A 307 2.99 1.00 2.95
N PHE A 308 2.23 1.78 3.71
CA PHE A 308 2.69 3.04 4.29
C PHE A 308 2.23 3.20 5.74
N MET A 309 3.18 3.30 6.66
CA MET A 309 2.92 3.63 8.05
C MET A 309 3.09 5.14 8.27
N LEU A 310 1.97 5.85 8.40
CA LEU A 310 1.96 7.31 8.62
C LEU A 310 2.55 7.69 9.98
N GLY A 311 2.59 6.74 10.90
CA GLY A 311 3.44 6.71 12.08
C GLY A 311 3.46 5.30 12.66
N ARG A 312 4.33 5.08 13.66
CA ARG A 312 4.37 3.80 14.39
C ARG A 312 3.55 3.86 15.67
N GLU A 313 3.03 2.70 16.07
CA GLU A 313 2.48 2.50 17.39
C GLU A 313 3.54 2.82 18.47
N LEU A 314 3.08 3.37 19.60
CA LEU A 314 3.94 3.95 20.67
C LEU A 314 4.79 5.14 20.22
N GLY A 315 4.60 5.65 18.99
CA GLY A 315 5.30 6.82 18.47
C GLY A 315 5.01 8.07 19.30
N GLY A 316 6.07 8.68 19.84
CA GLY A 316 6.00 9.87 20.70
C GLY A 316 6.01 11.21 19.95
N ARG A 317 5.54 11.26 18.70
CA ARG A 317 5.49 12.51 17.91
C ARG A 317 4.54 13.52 18.55
N SER A 318 4.93 14.79 18.61
CA SER A 318 4.04 15.91 18.95
C SER A 318 3.57 16.64 17.68
N TYR A 319 2.47 17.40 17.79
CA TYR A 319 1.87 18.18 16.70
C TYR A 319 1.71 19.66 17.12
N PRO A 320 2.82 20.39 17.34
CA PRO A 320 2.79 21.81 17.74
C PRO A 320 2.10 22.71 16.71
N GLU A 321 2.13 22.36 15.42
CA GLU A 321 1.42 23.03 14.33
C GLU A 321 -0.10 23.02 14.51
N LEU A 322 -0.63 22.05 15.26
CA LEU A 322 -2.04 21.98 15.65
C LEU A 322 -2.31 22.63 17.02
N GLY A 323 -1.29 23.21 17.65
CA GLY A 323 -1.36 23.76 19.01
C GLY A 323 -1.49 22.68 20.10
N ILE A 324 -1.04 21.45 19.83
CA ILE A 324 -1.20 20.31 20.75
C ILE A 324 0.11 20.07 21.51
N PRO A 325 0.15 20.27 22.84
CA PRO A 325 1.38 20.18 23.63
C PRO A 325 1.79 18.74 23.99
N MET A 326 0.86 17.79 23.96
CA MET A 326 1.11 16.39 24.32
C MET A 326 1.57 15.58 23.10
N ASN A 327 2.44 14.58 23.33
CA ASN A 327 2.78 13.62 22.27
C ASN A 327 1.60 12.68 21.96
N HIS A 328 1.53 12.18 20.73
CA HIS A 328 0.40 11.43 20.19
C HIS A 328 0.04 10.19 21.01
N HIS A 329 1.03 9.34 21.31
CA HIS A 329 0.79 8.16 22.15
C HIS A 329 0.31 8.56 23.56
N GLY A 330 0.95 9.55 24.20
CA GLY A 330 0.49 10.04 25.50
C GLY A 330 -0.95 10.55 25.47
N LEU A 331 -1.34 11.24 24.39
CA LEU A 331 -2.69 11.76 24.19
C LEU A 331 -3.72 10.65 23.95
N SER A 332 -3.32 9.53 23.35
CA SER A 332 -4.21 8.41 23.08
C SER A 332 -4.70 7.72 24.36
N HIS A 333 -3.96 7.84 25.47
CA HIS A 333 -4.43 7.51 26.83
C HIS A 333 -5.27 8.67 27.40
N HIS A 334 -6.31 9.08 26.68
CA HIS A 334 -7.07 10.31 26.91
C HIS A 334 -7.85 10.35 28.23
N ARG A 335 -8.04 9.21 28.93
CA ARG A 335 -8.79 9.08 30.20
C ARG A 335 -10.23 9.60 30.15
N ASP A 336 -10.85 9.49 28.98
CA ASP A 336 -12.18 10.06 28.68
C ASP A 336 -12.27 11.58 28.92
N ASP A 337 -11.13 12.28 28.96
CA ASP A 337 -11.10 13.74 29.06
C ASP A 337 -11.55 14.39 27.73
N PRO A 338 -12.55 15.30 27.75
CA PRO A 338 -13.08 15.90 26.53
C PRO A 338 -12.06 16.73 25.73
N GLU A 339 -11.12 17.40 26.40
CA GLU A 339 -10.09 18.19 25.72
C GLU A 339 -9.08 17.29 25.02
N ASN A 340 -8.65 16.20 25.68
CA ASN A 340 -7.78 15.21 25.08
C ASN A 340 -8.44 14.51 23.88
N LEU A 341 -9.72 14.15 23.99
CA LEU A 341 -10.48 13.56 22.88
C LEU A 341 -10.59 14.53 21.70
N ALA A 342 -10.83 15.82 21.96
CA ALA A 342 -10.88 16.85 20.92
C ALA A 342 -9.51 17.04 20.23
N ASN A 343 -8.42 17.04 21.00
CA ASN A 343 -7.07 17.15 20.45
C ASN A 343 -6.67 15.89 19.65
N LEU A 344 -7.07 14.70 20.12
CA LEU A 344 -6.85 13.45 19.37
C LEU A 344 -7.61 13.48 18.04
N ALA A 345 -8.86 13.95 18.05
CA ALA A 345 -9.65 14.12 16.83
C ALA A 345 -8.97 15.07 15.84
N LYS A 346 -8.37 16.17 16.29
CA LYS A 346 -7.59 17.08 15.41
C LYS A 346 -6.41 16.38 14.74
N ILE A 347 -5.64 15.57 15.49
CA ILE A 347 -4.53 14.80 14.92
C ILE A 347 -5.05 13.80 13.89
N ASN A 348 -6.11 13.05 14.23
CA ASN A 348 -6.68 12.07 13.31
C ASN A 348 -7.23 12.74 12.03
N THR A 349 -7.92 13.88 12.14
CA THR A 349 -8.40 14.66 10.98
C THR A 349 -7.22 15.17 10.15
N TYR A 350 -6.16 15.66 10.77
CA TYR A 350 -4.95 16.12 10.08
C TYR A 350 -4.26 15.01 9.28
N HIS A 351 -4.21 13.78 9.82
CA HIS A 351 -3.75 12.61 9.06
C HIS A 351 -4.66 12.29 7.89
N MET A 352 -5.97 12.47 8.06
CA MET A 352 -6.93 12.29 6.97
C MET A 352 -6.82 13.39 5.90
N ASP A 353 -6.50 14.63 6.26
CA ASP A 353 -6.25 15.72 5.29
C ASP A 353 -5.06 15.38 4.37
N LEU A 354 -3.96 14.88 4.94
CA LEU A 354 -2.78 14.44 4.17
C LEU A 354 -3.13 13.29 3.21
N PHE A 355 -3.93 12.33 3.68
CA PHE A 355 -4.39 11.22 2.85
C PHE A 355 -5.39 11.68 1.77
N ALA A 356 -6.30 12.60 2.09
CA ALA A 356 -7.24 13.16 1.12
C ALA A 356 -6.51 13.88 -0.02
N ALA A 357 -5.45 14.65 0.29
CA ALA A 357 -4.61 15.27 -0.74
C ALA A 357 -3.94 14.25 -1.67
N PHE A 358 -3.55 13.08 -1.16
CA PHE A 358 -3.06 11.97 -1.98
C PHE A 358 -4.17 11.37 -2.85
N VAL A 359 -5.37 11.18 -2.31
CA VAL A 359 -6.55 10.71 -3.07
C VAL A 359 -6.92 11.69 -4.18
N ASP A 360 -6.85 13.00 -3.93
CA ASP A 360 -7.02 14.06 -4.94
C ASP A 360 -6.02 13.93 -6.09
N LYS A 361 -4.74 13.68 -5.78
CA LYS A 361 -3.71 13.42 -6.80
C LYS A 361 -4.01 12.17 -7.63
N LEU A 362 -4.43 11.09 -6.99
CA LEU A 362 -4.85 9.86 -7.71
C LEU A 362 -6.07 10.12 -8.59
N ARG A 363 -7.04 10.89 -8.12
CA ARG A 363 -8.26 11.21 -8.87
C ARG A 363 -7.98 12.10 -10.07
N SER A 364 -7.08 13.06 -9.93
CA SER A 364 -6.72 14.02 -10.98
C SER A 364 -5.75 13.45 -12.02
N THR A 365 -5.19 12.26 -11.79
CA THR A 365 -4.24 11.63 -12.70
C THR A 365 -4.92 10.65 -13.64
N PRO A 366 -4.90 10.87 -14.97
CA PRO A 366 -5.45 9.91 -15.93
C PRO A 366 -4.69 8.58 -15.93
N ASP A 367 -5.42 7.47 -16.02
CA ASP A 367 -4.88 6.13 -16.19
C ASP A 367 -5.84 5.29 -17.03
N GLY A 368 -5.51 5.04 -18.30
CA GLY A 368 -6.37 4.25 -19.19
C GLY A 368 -7.74 4.90 -19.45
N ASP A 369 -8.81 4.19 -19.09
CA ASP A 369 -10.22 4.59 -19.24
C ASP A 369 -10.80 5.34 -18.03
N GLY A 370 -9.97 5.65 -17.04
CA GLY A 370 -10.35 6.39 -15.83
C GLY A 370 -9.20 7.20 -15.25
N SER A 371 -9.27 7.42 -13.94
CA SER A 371 -8.19 8.00 -13.13
C SER A 371 -7.37 6.90 -12.43
N LEU A 372 -6.18 7.23 -11.91
CA LEU A 372 -5.46 6.29 -11.05
C LEU A 372 -6.31 5.83 -9.86
N LEU A 373 -7.14 6.72 -9.29
CA LEU A 373 -8.06 6.37 -8.21
C LEU A 373 -9.08 5.29 -8.61
N ASP A 374 -9.45 5.24 -9.89
CA ASP A 374 -10.34 4.21 -10.43
C ASP A 374 -9.65 2.83 -10.52
N HIS A 375 -8.31 2.79 -10.54
CA HIS A 375 -7.50 1.58 -10.72
C HIS A 375 -6.62 1.21 -9.52
N VAL A 376 -6.71 1.98 -8.44
CA VAL A 376 -6.06 1.72 -7.15
C VAL A 376 -7.15 1.50 -6.09
N ARG A 377 -6.98 0.49 -5.24
CA ARG A 377 -7.78 0.34 -4.02
C ARG A 377 -6.90 0.48 -2.78
N LEU A 378 -7.23 1.46 -1.94
CA LEU A 378 -6.51 1.82 -0.73
C LEU A 378 -7.29 1.32 0.49
N LEU A 379 -6.60 0.67 1.43
CA LEU A 379 -7.07 0.48 2.80
C LEU A 379 -6.45 1.57 3.67
N TYR A 380 -7.26 2.36 4.35
CA TYR A 380 -6.81 3.32 5.35
C TYR A 380 -7.36 2.91 6.71
N GLY A 381 -6.51 2.86 7.73
CA GLY A 381 -6.97 2.60 9.10
C GLY A 381 -5.88 2.17 10.07
N GLY A 382 -6.29 1.69 11.23
CA GLY A 382 -5.39 1.24 12.30
C GLY A 382 -5.94 0.03 13.04
N GLY A 383 -5.08 -0.63 13.82
CA GLY A 383 -5.42 -1.83 14.59
C GLY A 383 -6.06 -1.58 15.96
N ILE A 384 -6.32 -0.31 16.31
CA ILE A 384 -6.91 0.09 17.59
C ILE A 384 -8.06 1.08 17.32
N SER A 385 -9.23 0.84 17.92
CA SER A 385 -10.40 1.70 17.78
C SER A 385 -10.45 2.74 18.91
N ASN A 386 -10.64 2.29 20.15
CA ASN A 386 -10.49 3.09 21.36
C ASN A 386 -9.09 2.91 21.95
N PRO A 387 -8.22 3.94 21.87
CA PRO A 387 -6.84 3.79 22.30
C PRO A 387 -6.61 3.88 23.80
N ASN A 388 -7.54 4.46 24.57
CA ASN A 388 -7.42 4.48 26.03
C ASN A 388 -7.68 3.11 26.65
N ARG A 389 -8.42 2.23 25.95
CA ARG A 389 -8.75 0.87 26.38
C ARG A 389 -8.09 -0.22 25.54
N HIS A 390 -7.33 0.14 24.51
CA HIS A 390 -6.73 -0.77 23.54
C HIS A 390 -7.76 -1.71 22.90
N GLU A 391 -8.91 -1.16 22.47
CA GLU A 391 -9.97 -1.96 21.85
C GLU A 391 -9.58 -2.35 20.41
N HIS A 392 -9.59 -3.66 20.12
CA HIS A 392 -9.25 -4.24 18.81
C HIS A 392 -10.48 -4.71 18.01
N PHE A 393 -11.66 -4.21 18.38
CA PHE A 393 -12.89 -4.43 17.65
C PHE A 393 -13.42 -3.10 17.14
N ASP A 394 -14.24 -3.17 16.09
CA ASP A 394 -14.87 -2.01 15.49
C ASP A 394 -13.85 -0.97 15.01
N LEU A 395 -12.86 -1.50 14.29
CA LEU A 395 -11.64 -0.82 13.87
C LEU A 395 -11.93 0.36 12.95
N PRO A 396 -11.08 1.41 12.98
CA PRO A 396 -11.25 2.57 12.14
C PRO A 396 -10.79 2.29 10.71
N ILE A 397 -11.66 1.66 9.89
CA ILE A 397 -11.32 1.21 8.53
C ILE A 397 -12.13 1.92 7.45
N ALA A 398 -11.43 2.46 6.47
CA ALA A 398 -11.99 2.99 5.23
C ALA A 398 -11.29 2.37 4.01
N LEU A 399 -12.07 2.07 2.98
CA LEU A 399 -11.58 1.74 1.65
C LEU A 399 -11.79 2.92 0.74
N VAL A 400 -10.76 3.27 -0.03
CA VAL A 400 -10.82 4.39 -0.97
C VAL A 400 -10.31 3.96 -2.34
N GLY A 401 -11.04 4.33 -3.39
CA GLY A 401 -10.69 4.00 -4.77
C GLY A 401 -11.28 2.68 -5.27
N GLY A 402 -10.90 2.32 -6.49
CA GLY A 402 -11.48 1.24 -7.28
C GLY A 402 -12.80 1.69 -7.91
N ALA A 403 -12.79 1.96 -9.21
CA ALA A 403 -14.01 2.30 -9.95
C ALA A 403 -15.03 1.16 -9.86
N GLY A 404 -16.27 1.53 -9.55
CA GLY A 404 -17.36 0.57 -9.40
C GLY A 404 -18.43 1.04 -8.43
N ARG A 405 -19.38 0.16 -8.15
CA ARG A 405 -20.53 0.42 -7.26
C ARG A 405 -20.18 0.29 -5.77
N SER A 406 -18.92 0.04 -5.40
CA SER A 406 -18.49 -0.13 -4.01
C SER A 406 -18.47 1.16 -3.20
N GLY A 407 -18.11 2.30 -3.80
CA GLY A 407 -17.99 3.55 -3.04
C GLY A 407 -19.32 4.25 -2.78
N GLY A 408 -19.24 5.36 -2.04
CA GLY A 408 -20.40 6.15 -1.63
C GLY A 408 -21.25 5.46 -0.57
N ARG A 409 -20.66 4.61 0.30
CA ARG A 409 -21.44 3.93 1.34
C ARG A 409 -20.74 3.67 2.66
N HIS A 410 -21.55 3.53 3.71
CA HIS A 410 -21.15 2.98 5.00
C HIS A 410 -21.76 1.59 5.17
N LEU A 411 -20.91 0.59 5.36
CA LEU A 411 -21.31 -0.78 5.69
C LEU A 411 -21.21 -0.95 7.21
N GLU A 412 -22.35 -1.18 7.84
CA GLU A 412 -22.41 -1.61 9.24
C GLU A 412 -22.68 -3.11 9.24
N ILE A 413 -21.73 -3.88 9.75
CA ILE A 413 -21.79 -5.34 9.76
C ILE A 413 -21.71 -5.87 11.20
N ALA A 414 -22.16 -7.10 11.39
CA ALA A 414 -21.83 -7.83 12.61
C ALA A 414 -20.31 -7.95 12.75
N GLU A 415 -19.85 -8.16 13.98
CA GLU A 415 -18.42 -8.30 14.25
C GLU A 415 -17.76 -9.32 13.32
N THR A 416 -16.79 -8.87 12.54
CA THR A 416 -16.19 -9.65 11.45
C THR A 416 -14.67 -9.47 11.45
N PRO A 417 -13.86 -10.54 11.28
CA PRO A 417 -12.42 -10.39 11.17
C PRO A 417 -12.00 -9.44 10.04
N LEU A 418 -11.04 -8.54 10.30
CA LEU A 418 -10.45 -7.66 9.29
C LEU A 418 -9.89 -8.47 8.09
N ALA A 419 -9.41 -9.69 8.34
CA ALA A 419 -8.95 -10.61 7.30
C ALA A 419 -10.03 -10.91 6.24
N ASN A 420 -11.32 -10.89 6.57
CA ASN A 420 -12.40 -11.08 5.59
C ASN A 420 -12.48 -9.92 4.58
N LEU A 421 -12.15 -8.70 5.02
CA LEU A 421 -12.04 -7.54 4.14
C LEU A 421 -10.76 -7.62 3.29
N LEU A 422 -9.64 -8.00 3.88
CA LEU A 422 -8.38 -8.18 3.14
C LEU A 422 -8.52 -9.22 2.02
N MET A 423 -9.25 -10.31 2.26
CA MET A 423 -9.59 -11.28 1.22
C MET A 423 -10.43 -10.66 0.10
N ALA A 424 -11.40 -9.79 0.43
CA ALA A 424 -12.20 -9.09 -0.59
C ALA A 424 -11.35 -8.10 -1.41
N MET A 425 -10.33 -7.47 -0.82
CA MET A 425 -9.37 -6.64 -1.54
C MET A 425 -8.49 -7.46 -2.49
N LEU A 426 -8.02 -8.63 -2.04
CA LEU A 426 -7.26 -9.57 -2.85
C LEU A 426 -8.09 -10.11 -4.03
N ASP A 427 -9.37 -10.43 -3.81
CA ASP A 427 -10.32 -10.81 -4.87
C ASP A 427 -10.51 -9.66 -5.87
N TRP A 428 -10.66 -8.42 -5.39
CA TRP A 428 -10.70 -7.24 -6.26
C TRP A 428 -9.43 -7.12 -7.08
N ALA A 429 -8.26 -7.42 -6.54
CA ALA A 429 -6.99 -7.40 -7.27
C ALA A 429 -6.77 -8.63 -8.19
N ALA A 430 -7.75 -9.54 -8.30
CA ALA A 430 -7.63 -10.82 -9.01
C ALA A 430 -6.52 -11.74 -8.45
N VAL A 431 -6.29 -11.68 -7.13
CA VAL A 431 -5.37 -12.56 -6.38
C VAL A 431 -6.16 -13.34 -5.32
N PRO A 432 -7.15 -14.17 -5.70
CA PRO A 432 -7.99 -14.86 -4.73
C PRO A 432 -7.15 -15.84 -3.89
N VAL A 433 -7.43 -15.88 -2.59
CA VAL A 433 -6.88 -16.87 -1.65
C VAL A 433 -8.00 -17.60 -0.94
N ASP A 434 -7.79 -18.85 -0.53
CA ASP A 434 -8.82 -19.60 0.19
C ASP A 434 -9.01 -19.12 1.64
N ARG A 435 -7.92 -18.63 2.25
CA ARG A 435 -7.89 -18.15 3.63
C ARG A 435 -6.70 -17.19 3.83
N LEU A 436 -6.91 -16.17 4.65
CA LEU A 436 -5.87 -15.32 5.22
C LEU A 436 -6.05 -15.27 6.75
N GLY A 437 -5.01 -15.60 7.52
CA GLY A 437 -5.06 -15.53 8.99
C GLY A 437 -6.32 -16.15 9.63
N ASP A 438 -6.99 -15.34 10.43
CA ASP A 438 -8.22 -15.64 11.17
C ASP A 438 -9.52 -15.45 10.36
N SER A 439 -9.43 -15.24 9.04
CA SER A 439 -10.62 -15.11 8.19
C SER A 439 -11.59 -16.28 8.35
N THR A 440 -12.87 -15.93 8.39
CA THR A 440 -14.01 -16.83 8.50
C THR A 440 -14.87 -16.84 7.23
N GLY A 441 -14.53 -15.97 6.26
CA GLY A 441 -15.24 -15.83 4.99
C GLY A 441 -14.74 -14.64 4.20
N ARG A 442 -15.51 -14.24 3.18
CA ARG A 442 -15.24 -13.04 2.38
C ARG A 442 -16.29 -11.98 2.69
N LEU A 443 -15.85 -10.75 2.92
CA LEU A 443 -16.78 -9.64 3.09
C LEU A 443 -17.35 -9.20 1.73
N ALA A 444 -18.66 -9.02 1.64
CA ALA A 444 -19.32 -8.51 0.44
C ALA A 444 -19.16 -6.98 0.32
N VAL A 445 -18.02 -6.56 -0.23
CA VAL A 445 -17.67 -5.14 -0.43
C VAL A 445 -18.10 -4.60 -1.81
N GLU A 446 -18.81 -5.38 -2.61
CA GLU A 446 -19.46 -4.90 -3.82
C GLU A 446 -20.98 -5.12 -3.66
N PRO A 447 -21.85 -4.19 -4.10
CA PRO A 447 -23.28 -4.48 -4.12
C PRO A 447 -23.56 -5.63 -5.09
N LEU A 448 -24.49 -6.51 -4.72
CA LEU A 448 -24.95 -7.58 -5.60
C LEU A 448 -25.43 -6.97 -6.92
N ALA A 449 -24.97 -7.53 -8.05
CA ALA A 449 -25.36 -7.05 -9.36
C ALA A 449 -26.90 -7.09 -9.51
N GLY A 450 -27.53 -5.94 -9.71
CA GLY A 450 -28.98 -5.83 -9.92
C GLY A 450 -29.80 -5.19 -8.79
N VAL A 451 -29.16 -4.70 -7.72
CA VAL A 451 -29.78 -3.74 -6.77
C VAL A 451 -29.27 -2.33 -7.06
#